data_AF-A0A5J4QYL0-F1
#
_entry.id   AF-A0A5J4QYL0-F1
#
_cell.length_a   1.000
_cell.length_b   1.000
_cell.length_c   1.000
_cell.angle_alpha   90.00
_cell.angle_beta   90.00
_cell.angle_gamma   90.00
#
_symmetry.space_group_name_H-M   'P 1'
#
loop_
_entity.id
_entity.type
_entity.pdbx_description
1 polymer ?
#
loop_
_entity_poly.entity_id
_entity_poly.type
_entity_poly.pdbx_seq_one_letter_code
_entity_poly.pdbx_strand_id
1 'polypeptide(L)'
;MLFRGLGIRDIFEIQEISIRKVLSVLVNSSYAITPRKFYYERLEVDEWTYVGNTDKKYWLLYAYEREVGEIAAYIWGKQDLKTAKRLQNKLLS
;
A
#
# COMPACT_ATOMS: atom_id res chain seq x y z
N MET A 1 8.81 5.61 -9.53
CA MET A 1 8.90 6.62 -8.45
C MET A 1 7.70 7.54 -8.58
N LEU A 2 6.73 7.46 -7.65
CA LEU A 2 5.59 8.39 -7.62
C LEU A 2 6.10 9.81 -7.31
N PHE A 3 5.43 10.79 -7.90
CA PHE A 3 5.88 12.18 -8.12
C PHE A 3 6.38 12.96 -6.87
N ARG A 4 6.28 12.42 -5.65
CA ARG A 4 6.84 13.02 -4.41
C ARG A 4 7.27 12.06 -3.28
N GLY A 5 7.17 10.73 -3.43
CA GLY A 5 7.38 9.83 -2.29
C GLY A 5 6.40 10.09 -1.13
N LEU A 6 5.12 10.30 -1.48
CA LEU A 6 4.10 10.84 -0.57
C LEU A 6 3.91 9.96 0.67
N GLY A 7 4.40 10.46 1.79
CA GLY A 7 4.23 9.86 3.11
C GLY A 7 2.86 10.19 3.68
N ILE A 8 2.54 9.68 4.88
CA ILE A 8 1.26 10.00 5.53
C ILE A 8 1.08 11.49 5.83
N ARG A 9 2.19 12.22 5.95
CA ARG A 9 2.20 13.67 6.15
C ARG A 9 1.63 14.38 4.94
N ASP A 10 1.97 13.96 3.73
CA ASP A 10 1.40 14.55 2.53
C ASP A 10 -0.09 14.26 2.39
N ILE A 11 -0.56 13.10 2.85
CA ILE A 11 -2.00 12.81 2.91
C ILE A 11 -2.71 13.78 3.87
N PHE A 12 -2.10 14.07 5.03
CA PHE A 12 -2.62 15.09 5.95
C PHE A 12 -2.68 16.47 5.29
N GLU A 13 -1.60 16.92 4.64
CA GLU A 13 -1.56 18.24 3.97
C GLU A 13 -2.57 18.36 2.83
N ILE A 14 -2.79 17.29 2.05
CA ILE A 14 -3.69 17.32 0.89
C ILE A 14 -5.16 17.17 1.28
N GLN A 15 -5.44 16.30 2.26
CA GLN A 15 -6.81 15.90 2.61
C GLN A 15 -7.32 16.58 3.88
N GLU A 16 -6.46 17.28 4.63
CA GLU A 16 -6.75 17.84 5.96
C GLU A 16 -7.22 16.77 6.97
N ILE A 17 -6.91 15.50 6.74
CA ILE A 17 -7.26 14.38 7.62
C ILE A 17 -6.09 14.07 8.53
N SER A 18 -6.31 14.11 9.85
CA SER A 18 -5.27 13.79 10.84
C SER A 18 -4.54 12.46 10.52
N ILE A 19 -3.21 12.47 10.63
CA ILE A 19 -2.36 11.29 10.42
C ILE A 19 -2.88 10.09 11.21
N ARG A 20 -3.28 10.29 12.46
CA ARG A 20 -3.82 9.25 13.34
C ARG A 20 -5.10 8.62 12.79
N LYS A 21 -5.98 9.42 12.19
CA LYS A 21 -7.22 8.94 11.56
C LYS A 21 -6.91 8.14 10.30
N VAL A 22 -6.02 8.64 9.44
CA VAL A 22 -5.58 7.91 8.23
C VAL A 22 -5.04 6.54 8.60
N LEU A 23 -4.17 6.45 9.62
CA LEU A 23 -3.63 5.17 10.10
C LEU A 23 -4.68 4.25 10.69
N SER A 24 -5.57 4.80 11.51
CA SER A 24 -6.64 4.02 12.11
C SER A 24 -7.51 3.39 11.02
N VAL A 25 -7.83 4.13 9.96
CA VAL A 25 -8.54 3.58 8.81
C VAL A 25 -7.69 2.55 8.09
N LEU A 26 -6.45 2.86 7.73
CA LEU A 26 -5.58 1.95 6.98
C LEU A 26 -5.30 0.61 7.69
N VAL A 27 -5.11 0.63 9.01
CA VAL A 27 -4.79 -0.56 9.81
C VAL A 27 -6.04 -1.40 10.15
N ASN A 28 -7.19 -0.76 10.38
CA ASN A 28 -8.41 -1.45 10.80
C ASN A 28 -9.38 -1.72 9.64
N SER A 29 -9.08 -1.21 8.44
CA SER A 29 -9.90 -1.44 7.27
C SER A 29 -9.75 -2.87 6.77
N SER A 30 -10.88 -3.54 6.57
CA SER A 30 -10.98 -4.81 5.84
C SER A 30 -11.23 -4.60 4.35
N TYR A 31 -11.01 -3.39 3.83
CA TYR A 31 -11.31 -3.05 2.44
C TYR A 31 -10.55 -3.95 1.46
N ALA A 32 -11.28 -4.80 0.76
CA ALA A 32 -10.74 -5.62 -0.30
C ALA A 32 -10.70 -4.81 -1.60
N ILE A 33 -9.57 -4.81 -2.29
CA ILE A 33 -9.48 -4.27 -3.64
C ILE A 33 -9.81 -5.41 -4.61
N THR A 34 -10.72 -5.14 -5.54
CA THR A 34 -10.99 -6.00 -6.68
C THR A 34 -10.31 -5.39 -7.90
N PRO A 35 -9.29 -6.03 -8.48
CA PRO A 35 -8.60 -5.53 -9.67
C PRO A 35 -9.58 -5.44 -10.85
N ARG A 36 -9.47 -4.40 -11.68
CA ARG A 36 -10.34 -4.24 -12.85
C ARG A 36 -9.93 -5.14 -14.02
N LYS A 37 -8.63 -5.40 -14.15
CA LYS A 37 -8.08 -6.30 -15.17
C LYS A 37 -7.74 -7.67 -14.57
N PHE A 38 -7.96 -8.71 -15.37
CA PHE A 38 -7.45 -10.07 -15.09
C PHE A 38 -5.97 -10.21 -15.39
N TYR A 39 -5.44 -9.38 -16.30
CA TYR A 39 -4.05 -9.40 -16.71
C TYR A 39 -3.49 -7.98 -16.77
N TYR A 40 -2.26 -7.85 -16.27
CA TYR A 40 -1.47 -6.64 -16.31
C TYR A 40 -0.16 -6.96 -17.02
N GLU A 41 0.18 -6.21 -18.06
CA GLU A 41 1.45 -6.38 -18.78
C GLU A 41 2.65 -6.07 -17.87
N ARG A 42 2.50 -5.03 -17.05
CA ARG A 42 3.47 -4.63 -16.04
C ARG A 42 2.74 -4.24 -14.77
N LEU A 43 3.28 -4.66 -13.64
CA LEU A 43 2.91 -4.14 -12.34
C LEU A 43 4.17 -3.60 -11.69
N GLU A 44 4.03 -2.44 -11.06
CA GLU A 44 5.08 -1.88 -10.24
C GLU A 44 4.76 -2.16 -8.77
N VAL A 45 5.73 -2.75 -8.10
CA VAL A 45 5.66 -2.97 -6.66
C VAL A 45 6.37 -1.81 -5.97
N ASP A 46 5.68 -1.20 -5.01
CA ASP A 46 6.23 -0.12 -4.20
C ASP A 46 5.91 -0.36 -2.72
N GLU A 47 6.75 0.24 -1.87
CA GLU A 47 6.73 0.08 -0.42
C GLU A 47 6.38 1.39 0.26
N TRP A 48 5.50 1.31 1.24
CA TRP A 48 5.17 2.42 2.10
C TRP A 48 5.33 2.04 3.57
N THR A 49 6.16 2.78 4.28
CA THR A 49 6.45 2.52 5.69
C THR A 49 5.79 3.57 6.57
N TYR A 50 5.19 3.12 7.67
CA TYR A 50 4.78 3.99 8.76
C TYR A 50 5.48 3.60 10.06
N VAL A 51 6.09 4.61 10.70
CA VAL A 51 6.71 4.51 12.02
C VAL A 51 5.96 5.44 12.97
N GLY A 52 4.90 4.93 13.61
CA GLY A 52 4.18 5.68 14.65
C GLY A 52 4.72 5.50 16.05
N ASN A 53 5.40 4.37 16.26
CA ASN A 53 6.21 4.07 17.42
C ASN A 53 7.46 3.36 16.87
N THR A 54 8.64 3.69 17.37
CA THR A 54 9.92 3.12 16.93
C THR A 54 9.91 1.59 16.97
N ASP A 55 9.15 1.01 17.90
CA ASP A 55 8.98 -0.44 18.08
C ASP A 55 7.94 -1.08 17.14
N LYS A 56 7.03 -0.27 16.55
CA LYS A 56 5.93 -0.75 15.69
C LYS A 56 6.02 -0.08 14.32
N LYS A 57 6.90 -0.62 13.47
CA LYS A 57 6.97 -0.29 12.05
C LYS A 57 5.95 -1.11 11.28
N TYR A 58 5.04 -0.43 10.60
CA TYR A 58 4.07 -1.05 9.69
C TYR A 58 4.53 -0.84 8.26
N TRP A 59 4.52 -1.90 7.46
CA TRP A 59 4.84 -1.86 6.05
C TRP A 59 3.59 -2.18 5.24
N LEU A 60 3.31 -1.34 4.25
CA LEU A 60 2.33 -1.56 3.20
C LEU A 60 3.10 -1.83 1.92
N LEU A 61 3.00 -3.05 1.42
CA LEU A 61 3.52 -3.41 0.12
C LEU A 61 2.32 -3.45 -0.84
N TYR A 62 2.42 -2.77 -1.97
CA TYR A 62 1.34 -2.70 -2.94
C TYR A 62 1.86 -2.84 -4.36
N ALA A 63 1.03 -3.44 -5.22
CA ALA A 63 1.27 -3.55 -6.63
C ALA A 63 0.31 -2.61 -7.35
N TYR A 64 0.84 -1.71 -8.16
CA TYR A 64 0.05 -0.75 -8.91
C TYR A 64 0.34 -0.84 -10.41
N GLU A 65 -0.66 -0.49 -11.19
CA GLU A 65 -0.54 -0.32 -12.63
C GLU A 65 -0.54 1.16 -13.00
N ARG A 66 0.46 1.60 -13.78
CA ARG A 66 0.64 2.96 -14.24
C ARG A 66 -0.42 3.44 -15.23
N GLU A 67 -0.82 2.62 -16.20
CA GLU A 67 -1.67 3.09 -17.30
C GLU A 67 -3.05 3.51 -16.82
N VAL A 68 -3.63 2.71 -15.92
CA VAL A 68 -4.98 2.95 -15.37
C VAL A 68 -4.93 3.64 -14.01
N GLY A 69 -3.75 3.71 -13.38
CA GLY A 69 -3.59 4.29 -12.05
C GLY A 69 -4.31 3.48 -10.97
N GLU A 70 -4.35 2.16 -11.10
CA GLU A 70 -5.05 1.28 -10.16
C GLU A 70 -4.08 0.49 -9.28
N ILE A 71 -4.47 0.24 -8.04
CA ILE A 71 -3.77 -0.70 -7.16
C ILE A 71 -4.39 -2.08 -7.40
N ALA A 72 -3.61 -3.03 -7.92
CA ALA A 72 -4.10 -4.37 -8.20
C ALA A 72 -4.22 -5.22 -6.92
N ALA A 73 -3.25 -5.07 -6.01
CA ALA A 73 -3.26 -5.72 -4.71
C ALA A 73 -2.39 -4.96 -3.70
N TYR A 74 -2.69 -5.16 -2.41
CA TYR A 74 -1.87 -4.66 -1.31
C TYR A 74 -1.83 -5.66 -0.16
N ILE A 75 -0.81 -5.50 0.69
CA ILE A 75 -0.65 -6.26 1.92
C ILE A 75 0.04 -5.45 3.02
N TRP A 76 -0.44 -5.65 4.26
CA TRP A 76 0.21 -5.17 5.46
C TRP A 76 1.13 -6.25 6.05
N GLY A 77 2.32 -5.85 6.49
CA GLY A 77 3.28 -6.78 7.08
C GLY A 77 4.54 -6.14 7.62
N LYS A 78 5.55 -6.99 7.83
CA LYS A 78 6.93 -6.58 8.10
C LYS A 78 7.67 -6.48 6.76
N GLN A 79 8.79 -5.76 6.74
CA GLN A 79 9.70 -5.77 5.60
C GLN A 79 10.46 -7.11 5.56
N ASP A 80 9.81 -8.13 5.03
CA ASP A 80 10.39 -9.45 4.87
C ASP A 80 9.94 -10.12 3.57
N LEU A 81 10.75 -11.07 3.12
CA LEU A 81 10.48 -11.85 1.92
C LEU A 81 9.17 -12.66 2.02
N LYS A 82 8.71 -12.96 3.23
CA LYS A 82 7.43 -13.64 3.46
C LYS A 82 6.25 -12.74 3.09
N THR A 83 6.32 -11.46 3.40
CA THR A 83 5.31 -10.46 3.05
C THR A 83 5.28 -10.22 1.55
N ALA A 84 6.45 -10.14 0.90
CA ALA A 84 6.54 -10.06 -0.56
C ALA A 84 5.93 -11.28 -1.27
N LYS A 85 6.25 -12.50 -0.81
CA LYS A 85 5.63 -13.73 -1.35
C LYS A 85 4.11 -13.76 -1.18
N ARG A 86 3.59 -13.26 -0.06
CA ARG A 86 2.13 -13.17 0.14
C ARG A 86 1.48 -12.20 -0.85
N LEU A 87 2.13 -11.08 -1.18
CA LEU A 87 1.62 -10.18 -2.23
C LEU A 87 1.66 -10.87 -3.60
N GLN A 88 2.74 -11.56 -3.94
CA GLN A 88 2.85 -12.31 -5.19
C GLN A 88 1.73 -13.36 -5.31
N ASN A 89 1.50 -14.16 -4.27
CA ASN A 89 0.42 -15.15 -4.26
C ASN A 89 -0.96 -14.52 -4.44
N LYS A 90 -1.17 -13.29 -3.94
CA LYS A 90 -2.43 -12.56 -4.09
C LYS A 90 -2.63 -12.02 -5.51
N LEU A 91 -1.56 -11.82 -6.27
CA LEU A 91 -1.62 -11.41 -7.68
C LEU A 91 -1.78 -12.60 -8.64
N LEU A 92 -1.36 -13.80 -8.21
CA LEU A 92 -1.46 -15.04 -8.99
C LEU A 92 -2.73 -15.86 -8.70
N SER A 93 -3.49 -15.47 -7.68
CA SER A 93 -4.71 -16.15 -7.25
C SER A 93 -5.96 -15.52 -7.85
#